data_AF-A0A8B8FFK5-F1
#
_entry.id   AF-A0A8B8FFK5-F1
#
_cell.length_a   1.000
_cell.length_b   1.000
_cell.length_c   1.000
_cell.angle_alpha   90.00
_cell.angle_beta   90.00
_cell.angle_gamma   90.00
#
_symmetry.space_group_name_H-M   'P 1'
#
loop_
_entity.id
_entity.type
_entity.pdbx_description
1 polymer ?
#
loop_
_entity_poly.entity_id
_entity_poly.type
_entity_poly.pdbx_seq_one_letter_code
_entity_poly.pdbx_strand_id
1 'polypeptide(L)'
;MSKFRDTLMVYTVVRMGHVGKKNVDSCVKELINAVFNNFLRHLQENPKFWLINGSVAVVLLGILKSGTEEKLRDAITSVANYLVDPDNTILKKDKEMSVYEHAGLHIVLEKIIGYDQTLEKNNKKSNVQLAIQTLKSLLEQI
;
A
#
# COMPACT_ATOMS: atom_id res chain seq x y z
N MET A 1 -12.65 14.10 22.03
CA MET A 1 -12.35 15.20 21.09
C MET A 1 -10.92 15.11 20.55
N SER A 2 -10.55 14.02 19.86
CA SER A 2 -9.16 13.83 19.35
C SER A 2 -9.06 13.61 17.85
N LYS A 3 -10.17 13.24 17.17
CA LYS A 3 -10.17 12.90 15.74
C LYS A 3 -10.27 14.10 14.77
N PHE A 4 -10.34 15.33 15.28
CA PHE A 4 -10.50 16.52 14.43
C PHE A 4 -9.19 17.27 14.17
N ARG A 5 -8.14 17.00 14.95
CA ARG A 5 -6.88 17.76 14.91
C ARG A 5 -5.88 17.20 13.89
N ASP A 6 -5.86 15.87 13.70
CA ASP A 6 -4.88 15.22 12.82
C ASP A 6 -5.25 15.31 11.34
N THR A 7 -6.55 15.33 11.01
CA THR A 7 -7.03 15.59 9.65
C THR A 7 -6.71 17.03 9.21
N LEU A 8 -6.64 17.98 10.14
CA LEU A 8 -6.34 19.38 9.83
C LEU A 8 -4.86 19.60 9.47
N MET A 9 -3.91 18.84 10.03
CA MET A 9 -2.48 19.07 9.74
C MET A 9 -2.09 18.71 8.31
N VAL A 10 -2.59 17.59 7.78
CA VAL A 10 -2.35 17.21 6.37
C VAL A 10 -3.03 18.20 5.41
N TYR A 11 -4.23 18.68 5.76
CA TYR A 11 -4.93 19.72 5.00
C TYR A 11 -4.24 21.09 5.04
N THR A 12 -3.52 21.42 6.11
CA THR A 12 -2.90 22.74 6.28
C THR A 12 -1.60 22.86 5.50
N VAL A 13 -0.80 21.79 5.39
CA VAL A 13 0.44 21.80 4.58
C VAL A 13 0.14 21.92 3.09
N VAL A 14 -0.95 21.29 2.60
CA VAL A 14 -1.39 21.41 1.20
C VAL A 14 -1.96 22.81 0.88
N ARG A 15 -2.39 23.58 1.90
CA ARG A 15 -2.93 24.94 1.72
C ARG A 15 -1.89 26.06 1.63
N MET A 16 -0.61 25.81 1.92
CA MET A 16 0.44 26.84 1.90
C MET A 16 1.20 26.95 0.57
N GLY A 17 0.69 26.34 -0.51
CA GLY A 17 1.14 26.60 -1.87
C GLY A 17 0.05 27.32 -2.67
N HIS A 18 0.27 28.60 -2.97
CA HIS A 18 -0.40 29.45 -3.96
C HIS A 18 -1.83 29.06 -4.42
N VAL A 19 -2.80 29.93 -4.13
CA VAL A 19 -4.19 29.88 -4.60
C VAL A 19 -4.25 30.00 -6.13
N GLY A 20 -4.11 28.88 -6.83
CA GLY A 20 -4.59 28.71 -8.20
C GLY A 20 -6.06 28.33 -8.18
N LYS A 21 -6.85 28.80 -9.15
CA LYS A 21 -8.31 28.51 -9.33
C LYS A 21 -8.65 27.01 -9.52
N LYS A 22 -7.71 26.11 -9.26
CA LYS A 22 -7.79 24.69 -9.56
C LYS A 22 -8.27 23.94 -8.32
N ASN A 23 -9.16 22.96 -8.53
CA ASN A 23 -9.66 22.11 -7.45
C ASN A 23 -8.51 21.31 -6.83
N VAL A 24 -8.46 21.26 -5.48
CA VAL A 24 -7.50 20.48 -4.69
C VAL A 24 -7.44 19.02 -5.15
N ASP A 25 -8.58 18.40 -5.46
CA ASP A 25 -8.65 17.01 -5.94
C ASP A 25 -7.91 16.83 -7.28
N SER A 26 -7.97 17.83 -8.16
CA SER A 26 -7.25 17.81 -9.44
C SER A 26 -5.74 17.94 -9.23
N CYS A 27 -5.32 18.78 -8.28
CA CYS A 27 -3.91 18.95 -7.93
C CYS A 27 -3.31 17.67 -7.34
N VAL A 28 -4.03 17.04 -6.40
CA VAL A 28 -3.60 15.78 -5.77
C VAL A 28 -3.49 14.65 -6.81
N LYS A 29 -4.45 14.54 -7.73
CA LYS A 29 -4.39 13.55 -8.82
C LYS A 29 -3.20 13.76 -9.75
N GLU A 30 -2.90 15.01 -10.11
CA GLU A 30 -1.75 15.32 -10.96
C GLU A 30 -0.43 15.00 -10.27
N LEU A 31 -0.31 15.36 -8.99
CA LEU A 31 0.86 15.04 -8.20
C LEU A 31 1.06 13.52 -8.11
N ILE A 32 0.01 12.77 -7.77
CA ILE A 32 0.05 11.30 -7.72
C ILE A 32 0.49 10.75 -9.08
N ASN A 33 -0.14 11.17 -10.18
CA ASN A 33 0.22 10.71 -11.52
C ASN A 33 1.69 11.01 -11.88
N ALA A 34 2.23 12.15 -11.44
CA ALA A 34 3.62 12.52 -11.70
C ALA A 34 4.64 11.64 -10.95
N VAL A 35 4.30 11.16 -9.76
CA VAL A 35 5.21 10.35 -8.92
C VAL A 35 4.90 8.85 -8.96
N PHE A 36 3.75 8.45 -9.50
CA PHE A 36 3.24 7.08 -9.40
C PHE A 36 4.21 6.04 -9.95
N ASN A 37 4.76 6.27 -11.15
CA ASN A 37 5.70 5.35 -11.77
C ASN A 37 7.00 5.20 -10.95
N ASN A 38 7.45 6.26 -10.27
CA ASN A 38 8.62 6.18 -9.38
C ASN A 38 8.33 5.32 -8.15
N PHE A 39 7.13 5.43 -7.58
CA PHE A 39 6.72 4.55 -6.49
C PHE A 39 6.66 3.09 -6.92
N LEU A 40 6.07 2.80 -8.09
CA LEU A 40 6.00 1.43 -8.61
C LEU A 40 7.38 0.83 -8.83
N ARG A 41 8.29 1.58 -9.46
CA ARG A 41 9.68 1.16 -9.64
C ARG A 41 10.38 0.89 -8.32
N HIS A 42 10.29 1.80 -7.35
CA HIS A 42 10.90 1.59 -6.04
C HIS A 42 10.29 0.40 -5.27
N LEU A 43 9.00 0.13 -5.49
CA LEU A 43 8.28 -1.00 -4.90
C LEU A 43 8.70 -2.33 -5.53
N GLN A 44 9.00 -2.33 -6.83
CA GLN A 44 9.61 -3.47 -7.53
C GLN A 44 11.03 -3.75 -7.06
N GLU A 45 11.86 -2.71 -6.97
CA GLU A 45 13.30 -2.79 -6.68
C GLU A 45 13.59 -3.03 -5.19
N ASN A 46 12.73 -2.54 -4.29
CA ASN A 46 12.97 -2.56 -2.85
C ASN A 46 11.68 -2.84 -2.05
N PRO A 47 11.08 -4.03 -2.19
CA PRO A 47 9.86 -4.41 -1.45
C PRO A 47 10.07 -4.39 0.08
N LYS A 48 11.29 -4.68 0.55
CA LYS A 48 11.69 -4.64 1.96
C LYS A 48 11.38 -3.29 2.62
N PHE A 49 11.70 -2.18 1.95
CA PHE A 49 11.43 -0.85 2.48
C PHE A 49 9.95 -0.64 2.78
N TRP A 50 9.07 -1.06 1.87
CA TRP A 50 7.62 -0.88 2.00
C TRP A 50 6.99 -1.75 3.08
N LEU A 51 7.68 -2.81 3.47
CA LEU A 51 7.26 -3.79 4.47
C LEU A 51 8.10 -3.72 5.75
N ILE A 52 8.85 -2.64 5.97
CA ILE A 52 9.70 -2.49 7.15
C ILE A 52 8.90 -2.29 8.45
N ASN A 53 7.65 -1.82 8.35
CA ASN A 53 6.68 -1.75 9.45
C ASN A 53 5.27 -1.44 8.92
N GLY A 54 4.28 -1.50 9.80
CA GLY A 54 2.88 -1.25 9.46
C GLY A 54 2.61 0.18 8.94
N SER A 55 3.32 1.19 9.43
CA SER A 55 3.12 2.59 9.01
C SER A 55 3.54 2.82 7.56
N VAL A 56 4.69 2.27 7.14
CA VAL A 56 5.15 2.36 5.74
C VAL A 56 4.25 1.51 4.84
N ALA A 57 3.80 0.35 5.31
CA ALA A 57 2.90 -0.52 4.56
C ALA A 57 1.52 0.14 4.30
N VAL A 58 1.05 1.06 5.16
CA VAL A 58 -0.15 1.85 4.86
C VAL A 58 0.04 2.75 3.63
N VAL A 59 1.26 3.26 3.39
CA VAL A 59 1.57 4.03 2.18
C VAL A 59 1.53 3.13 0.95
N LEU A 60 2.09 1.92 1.05
CA LEU A 60 1.96 0.87 0.04
C LEU A 60 0.48 0.65 -0.32
N LEU A 61 -0.40 0.44 0.67
CA LEU A 61 -1.84 0.30 0.43
C LEU A 61 -2.45 1.50 -0.33
N GLY A 62 -2.01 2.73 -0.05
CA GLY A 62 -2.43 3.93 -0.77
C GLY A 62 -2.00 3.92 -2.25
N ILE A 63 -0.78 3.50 -2.53
CA ILE A 63 -0.25 3.34 -3.90
C ILE A 63 -1.09 2.30 -4.65
N LEU A 64 -1.36 1.14 -4.04
CA LEU A 64 -2.16 0.08 -4.65
C LEU A 64 -3.59 0.54 -4.98
N LYS A 65 -4.19 1.38 -4.13
CA LYS A 65 -5.52 1.96 -4.36
C LYS A 65 -5.56 3.03 -5.45
N SER A 66 -4.41 3.57 -5.85
CA SER A 66 -4.31 4.69 -6.78
C SER A 66 -3.98 4.28 -8.21
N GLY A 67 -3.59 3.02 -8.43
CA GLY A 67 -3.09 2.53 -9.72
C GLY A 67 -4.11 1.76 -10.58
N THR A 68 -3.70 1.49 -11.81
CA THR A 68 -4.38 0.61 -12.77
C THR A 68 -3.69 -0.76 -12.85
N GLU A 69 -4.42 -1.80 -13.26
CA GLU A 69 -3.97 -3.21 -13.36
C GLU A 69 -2.59 -3.40 -13.97
N GLU A 70 -2.42 -2.90 -15.20
CA GLU A 70 -1.19 -3.09 -15.97
C GLU A 70 0.06 -2.54 -15.27
N LYS A 71 -0.09 -1.39 -14.60
CA LYS A 71 1.03 -0.72 -13.92
C LYS A 71 1.34 -1.33 -12.56
N LEU A 72 0.35 -1.92 -11.92
CA LEU A 72 0.45 -2.45 -10.56
C LEU A 72 0.97 -3.88 -10.49
N ARG A 73 0.71 -4.69 -11.52
CA ARG A 73 0.96 -6.15 -11.50
C ARG A 73 2.37 -6.49 -11.05
N ASP A 74 3.36 -6.01 -11.79
CA ASP A 74 4.75 -6.40 -11.57
C ASP A 74 5.27 -5.90 -10.20
N ALA A 75 4.80 -4.72 -9.76
CA ALA A 75 5.15 -4.17 -8.46
C ALA A 75 4.56 -5.00 -7.31
N ILE A 76 3.30 -5.41 -7.43
CA ILE A 76 2.67 -6.23 -6.41
C ILE A 76 3.23 -7.65 -6.41
N THR A 77 3.60 -8.20 -7.57
CA THR A 77 4.31 -9.47 -7.66
C THR A 77 5.64 -9.42 -6.89
N SER A 78 6.44 -8.36 -7.02
CA SER A 78 7.66 -8.20 -6.21
C SER A 78 7.37 -8.18 -4.70
N VAL A 79 6.31 -7.50 -4.27
CA VAL A 79 5.89 -7.47 -2.86
C VAL A 79 5.43 -8.84 -2.38
N ALA A 80 4.63 -9.56 -3.18
CA ALA A 80 4.16 -10.89 -2.83
C ALA A 80 5.34 -11.88 -2.72
N ASN A 81 6.27 -11.84 -3.67
CA ASN A 81 7.49 -12.66 -3.65
C ASN A 81 8.33 -12.40 -2.40
N TYR A 82 8.49 -11.13 -2.01
CA TYR A 82 9.20 -10.78 -0.77
C TYR A 82 8.48 -11.31 0.49
N LEU A 83 7.15 -11.32 0.50
CA LEU A 83 6.35 -11.77 1.64
C LEU A 83 6.34 -13.29 1.84
N VAL A 84 6.35 -14.07 0.76
CA VAL A 84 6.32 -15.54 0.80
C VAL A 84 7.70 -16.15 1.03
N ASP A 85 8.77 -15.38 0.80
CA ASP A 85 10.13 -15.85 0.91
C ASP A 85 10.52 -15.98 2.40
N PRO A 86 10.81 -17.20 2.89
CA PRO A 86 11.07 -17.47 4.30
C PRO A 86 12.39 -16.85 4.79
N ASP A 87 13.30 -16.51 3.87
CA ASP A 87 14.58 -15.87 4.21
C ASP A 87 14.37 -14.39 4.56
N ASN A 88 13.22 -13.81 4.20
CA ASN A 88 12.89 -12.44 4.56
C ASN A 88 12.30 -12.37 5.96
N THR A 89 13.06 -11.75 6.87
CA THR A 89 12.65 -11.51 8.25
C THR A 89 12.56 -10.01 8.57
N ILE A 90 11.80 -9.70 9.61
CA ILE A 90 11.73 -8.38 10.21
C ILE A 90 12.16 -8.46 11.68
N LEU A 91 13.02 -7.52 12.08
CA LEU A 91 13.49 -7.42 13.46
C LEU A 91 12.50 -6.58 14.28
N LYS A 92 11.94 -7.16 15.33
CA LYS A 92 11.08 -6.46 16.28
C LYS A 92 11.44 -6.83 17.71
N LYS A 93 11.87 -5.83 18.49
CA LYS A 93 12.25 -6.01 19.91
C LYS A 93 13.26 -7.17 20.09
N ASP A 94 14.31 -7.15 19.28
CA ASP A 94 15.41 -8.14 19.29
C ASP A 94 15.00 -9.58 18.92
N LYS A 95 13.80 -9.77 18.36
CA LYS A 95 13.36 -11.03 17.78
C LYS A 95 13.17 -10.88 16.27
N GLU A 96 13.82 -11.75 15.51
CA GLU A 96 13.50 -11.95 14.10
C GLU A 96 12.20 -12.75 13.98
N MET A 97 11.34 -12.31 13.08
CA MET A 97 10.10 -12.99 12.75
C MET A 97 9.84 -12.88 11.25
N SER A 98 9.02 -13.76 10.71
CA SER A 98 8.63 -13.68 9.31
C SER A 98 7.85 -12.39 9.06
N VAL A 99 8.00 -11.80 7.87
CA VAL A 99 7.36 -10.51 7.54
C VAL A 99 5.84 -10.55 7.75
N TYR A 100 5.19 -11.66 7.39
CA TYR A 100 3.73 -11.81 7.53
C TYR A 100 3.23 -11.94 8.97
N GLU A 101 4.08 -12.34 9.93
CA GLU A 101 3.73 -12.45 11.35
C GLU A 101 3.73 -11.09 12.08
N HIS A 102 4.30 -10.07 11.45
CA HIS A 102 4.32 -8.74 12.04
C HIS A 102 2.90 -8.16 12.11
N ALA A 103 2.35 -8.01 13.32
CA ALA A 103 0.96 -7.56 13.53
C ALA A 103 0.56 -6.30 12.74
N GLY A 104 1.47 -5.32 12.60
CA GLY A 104 1.18 -4.11 11.82
C GLY A 104 1.14 -4.35 10.30
N LEU A 105 1.88 -5.34 9.80
CA LEU A 105 1.87 -5.72 8.39
C LEU A 105 0.64 -6.60 8.12
N HIS A 106 0.34 -7.56 9.01
CA HIS A 106 -0.85 -8.39 8.94
C HIS A 106 -2.14 -7.59 8.69
N ILE A 107 -2.38 -6.54 9.50
CA ILE A 107 -3.55 -5.63 9.34
C ILE A 107 -3.56 -4.95 7.96
N VAL A 108 -2.40 -4.60 7.42
CA VAL A 108 -2.31 -3.98 6.10
C VAL A 108 -2.57 -4.99 5.00
N LEU A 109 -2.02 -6.20 5.11
CA LEU A 109 -2.26 -7.30 4.16
C LEU A 109 -3.74 -7.67 4.11
N GLU A 110 -4.40 -7.77 5.26
CA GLU A 110 -5.86 -7.94 5.35
C GLU A 110 -6.61 -6.84 4.61
N LYS A 111 -6.19 -5.58 4.75
CA LYS A 111 -6.80 -4.44 4.03
C LYS A 111 -6.55 -4.47 2.53
N ILE A 112 -5.40 -4.97 2.08
CA ILE A 112 -5.11 -5.16 0.65
C ILE A 112 -6.07 -6.20 0.08
N ILE A 113 -6.24 -7.33 0.77
CA ILE A 113 -7.15 -8.40 0.37
C ILE A 113 -8.62 -7.95 0.41
N GLY A 114 -9.04 -7.25 1.47
CA GLY A 114 -10.41 -6.75 1.59
C GLY A 114 -10.76 -5.67 0.56
N TYR A 115 -9.77 -4.89 0.10
CA TYR A 115 -9.96 -3.93 -0.99
C TYR A 115 -10.31 -4.65 -2.29
N ASP A 116 -9.67 -5.77 -2.57
CA ASP A 116 -9.92 -6.59 -3.76
C ASP A 116 -11.32 -7.19 -3.79
N GLN A 117 -11.75 -7.78 -2.68
CA GLN A 117 -13.12 -8.28 -2.51
C GLN A 117 -14.17 -7.18 -2.74
N THR A 118 -13.83 -5.94 -2.38
CA THR A 118 -14.70 -4.78 -2.61
C THR A 118 -14.74 -4.40 -4.09
N LEU A 119 -13.65 -4.57 -4.84
CA LEU A 119 -13.64 -4.36 -6.29
C LEU A 119 -14.48 -5.42 -7.01
N GLU A 120 -14.30 -6.69 -6.65
CA GLU A 120 -15.07 -7.82 -7.21
C GLU A 120 -16.58 -7.62 -7.04
N LYS A 121 -17.04 -7.22 -5.84
CA LYS A 121 -18.46 -6.93 -5.55
C LYS A 121 -19.04 -5.75 -6.35
N ASN A 122 -18.20 -4.82 -6.80
CA ASN A 122 -18.62 -3.63 -7.54
C ASN A 122 -18.58 -3.83 -9.06
N ASN A 123 -18.47 -5.07 -9.56
CA ASN A 123 -18.22 -5.39 -10.98
C ASN A 123 -17.01 -4.65 -11.57
N LYS A 124 -16.08 -4.21 -10.72
CA LYS A 124 -14.79 -3.69 -11.13
C LYS A 124 -13.83 -4.87 -11.11
N LYS A 125 -13.19 -5.15 -12.24
CA LYS A 125 -12.26 -6.27 -12.33
C LYS A 125 -11.18 -6.14 -11.24
N SER A 126 -10.89 -7.23 -10.54
CA SER A 126 -9.74 -7.31 -9.64
C SER A 126 -8.48 -7.16 -10.47
N ASN A 127 -7.73 -6.10 -10.20
CA ASN A 127 -6.57 -5.70 -10.99
C ASN A 127 -5.26 -6.38 -10.51
N VAL A 128 -5.36 -7.33 -9.57
CA VAL A 128 -4.23 -7.90 -8.80
C VAL A 128 -4.47 -9.37 -8.38
N GLN A 129 -5.46 -10.03 -8.97
CA GLN A 129 -6.05 -11.27 -8.44
C GLN A 129 -5.03 -12.37 -8.10
N LEU A 130 -3.99 -12.56 -8.93
CA LEU A 130 -2.95 -13.58 -8.71
C LEU A 130 -2.14 -13.33 -7.43
N ALA A 131 -1.62 -12.10 -7.25
CA ALA A 131 -0.81 -11.79 -6.08
C ALA A 131 -1.65 -11.73 -4.80
N ILE A 132 -2.93 -11.37 -4.92
CA ILE A 132 -3.87 -11.39 -3.79
C ILE A 132 -4.25 -12.82 -3.41
N GLN A 133 -4.36 -13.74 -4.38
CA GLN A 133 -4.52 -15.17 -4.11
C GLN A 133 -3.35 -15.70 -3.27
N THR A 134 -2.12 -15.32 -3.63
CA THR A 134 -0.91 -15.67 -2.87
C THR A 134 -0.96 -15.11 -1.45
N LEU A 135 -1.37 -13.84 -1.28
CA LEU A 135 -1.52 -13.23 0.05
C LEU A 135 -2.62 -13.87 0.90
N LYS A 136 -3.77 -14.23 0.30
CA LYS A 136 -4.86 -14.94 0.97
C LYS A 136 -4.37 -16.28 1.54
N SER A 137 -3.67 -17.05 0.71
CA SER A 137 -3.11 -18.35 1.13
C SER A 137 -2.10 -18.21 2.27
N LEU A 138 -1.32 -17.13 2.32
CA LEU A 138 -0.41 -16.86 3.44
C LEU A 138 -1.14 -16.53 4.75
N LEU A 139 -2.22 -15.74 4.69
CA LEU A 139 -2.98 -15.38 5.89
C LEU A 139 -3.77 -16.55 6.48
N GLU A 140 -4.21 -17.49 5.65
CA GLU A 140 -4.93 -18.70 6.10
C GLU A 140 -4.03 -19.74 6.79
N GLN A 141 -2.70 -19.58 6.70
CA GLN A 141 -1.71 -20.48 7.31
C GLN A 141 -1.24 -20.03 8.71
N ILE A 142 -1.75 -18.91 9.22
CA ILE A 142 -1.41 -18.30 10.53
C ILE A 142 -2.64 -18.37 11.45
#